data_AF-A0A2E1U9N4-F1
#
_entry.id   AF-A0A2E1U9N4-F1
#
_cell.length_a   1.000
_cell.length_b   1.000
_cell.length_c   1.000
_cell.angle_alpha   90.00
_cell.angle_beta   90.00
_cell.angle_gamma   90.00
#
_symmetry.space_group_name_H-M   'P 1'
#
loop_
_entity.id
_entity.type
_entity.pdbx_description
1 polymer ?
#
loop_
_entity_poly.entity_id
_entity_poly.type
_entity_poly.pdbx_seq_one_letter_code
_entity_poly.pdbx_strand_id
1 'polypeptide(L)'
;MVIDSVLAGFLAVISHHSADAWRVDLLEFAGASAEKLPLDPHIRNRSVAMLDVVDALLELGATSEAKQLGDRIPDWRRGMAHARYAEAVLLRDGKSSLDLVRPSLEIANNLAAPERVEQEWHRTDILIAISKAWTAVGDFQKAKALIEGEQLEDYQVGVVDSAVAQAKGVTSSNVNERLLELQETMRLQLMDRSQTAIRSLLGLHLQFYSDEKIRSEIESSIKAGWKGVPIEIQIRTLITLGNHAVQNSDLENAQRLAAEADGMVRSANFTPQWFIRLLAPVASLKHAAGQEGAARQMLDECRGLFDAANNEINPVYRNRTMVALAEGYLSVGASSEAFSAYLAGFEHSASNPNGRPQMQAIVQVACSYAIHAESENKEVSARLRSVGDTLSSPW
;
A
#
# COMPACT_ATOMS: atom_id res chain seq x y z
N MET A 1 6.80 6.30 7.79
CA MET A 1 6.43 5.96 6.39
C MET A 1 6.52 4.44 6.24
N VAL A 2 5.86 3.70 7.14
CA VAL A 2 5.92 2.22 7.24
C VAL A 2 4.49 1.62 7.28
N ILE A 3 3.45 2.47 7.26
CA ILE A 3 2.06 2.04 7.45
C ILE A 3 1.27 1.99 6.12
N ASP A 4 1.73 2.65 5.06
CA ASP A 4 0.98 2.73 3.80
C ASP A 4 1.23 1.56 2.82
N SER A 5 2.31 0.80 2.99
CA SER A 5 2.67 -0.31 2.10
C SER A 5 1.90 -1.62 2.37
N VAL A 6 0.88 -1.60 3.23
CA VAL A 6 0.13 -2.80 3.63
C VAL A 6 -1.21 -2.96 2.89
N LEU A 7 -1.72 -1.91 2.22
CA LEU A 7 -2.99 -1.98 1.48
C LEU A 7 -2.87 -2.25 -0.03
N ALA A 8 -1.69 -2.08 -0.64
CA ALA A 8 -1.49 -2.29 -2.09
C ALA A 8 -1.44 -3.78 -2.53
N GLY A 9 -1.67 -4.74 -1.60
CA GLY A 9 -1.47 -6.17 -1.87
C GLY A 9 -2.72 -7.04 -2.00
N PHE A 10 -3.94 -6.50 -1.83
CA PHE A 10 -5.13 -7.36 -1.60
C PHE A 10 -6.34 -7.15 -2.53
N LEU A 11 -6.15 -6.51 -3.69
CA LEU A 11 -7.10 -6.54 -4.80
C LEU A 11 -6.57 -7.20 -6.08
N ALA A 12 -5.38 -7.81 -6.06
CA ALA A 12 -4.83 -8.52 -7.21
C ALA A 12 -5.31 -9.99 -7.26
N VAL A 13 -6.62 -10.19 -7.45
CA VAL A 13 -7.12 -11.48 -7.99
C VAL A 13 -7.85 -11.17 -9.29
N ILE A 14 -7.10 -11.38 -10.38
CA ILE A 14 -7.55 -11.52 -11.76
C ILE A 14 -8.03 -10.22 -12.42
N SER A 15 -7.08 -9.37 -12.79
CA SER A 15 -7.21 -8.54 -13.99
C SER A 15 -5.96 -8.72 -14.84
N HIS A 16 -6.05 -9.60 -15.85
CA HIS A 16 -5.13 -9.67 -16.99
C HIS A 16 -5.27 -8.41 -17.86
N HIS A 17 -5.01 -7.24 -17.31
CA HIS A 17 -4.99 -6.01 -18.09
C HIS A 17 -3.54 -5.59 -18.22
N SER A 18 -3.05 -5.58 -19.46
CA SER A 18 -2.02 -4.61 -19.82
C SER A 18 -2.54 -3.24 -19.39
N ALA A 19 -1.76 -2.51 -18.59
CA ALA A 19 -2.14 -1.16 -18.17
C ALA A 19 -2.60 -0.34 -19.37
N ASP A 20 -3.74 0.36 -19.24
CA ASP A 20 -4.17 1.31 -20.26
C ASP A 20 -3.06 2.32 -20.54
N ALA A 21 -2.84 2.66 -21.81
CA ALA A 21 -1.76 3.56 -22.21
C ALA A 21 -1.77 4.89 -21.44
N TRP A 22 -2.96 5.47 -21.20
CA TRP A 22 -3.08 6.74 -20.46
C TRP A 22 -2.57 6.65 -19.01
N ARG A 23 -2.72 5.48 -18.34
CA ARG A 23 -2.24 5.27 -16.98
C ARG A 23 -0.72 5.21 -16.96
N VAL A 24 -0.14 4.47 -17.90
CA VAL A 24 1.31 4.38 -18.07
C VAL A 24 1.91 5.75 -18.38
N ASP A 25 1.36 6.46 -19.38
CA ASP A 25 1.79 7.80 -19.79
C ASP A 25 1.70 8.83 -18.65
N LEU A 26 0.71 8.69 -17.75
CA LEU A 26 0.57 9.54 -16.57
C LEU A 26 1.63 9.23 -15.52
N LEU A 27 1.89 7.96 -15.25
CA LEU A 27 2.89 7.52 -14.28
C LEU A 27 4.32 7.80 -14.75
N GLU A 28 4.62 7.62 -16.04
CA GLU A 28 5.91 8.04 -16.61
C GLU A 28 6.13 9.54 -16.45
N PHE A 29 5.10 10.35 -16.69
CA PHE A 29 5.14 11.78 -16.43
C PHE A 29 5.39 12.11 -14.95
N ALA A 30 4.75 11.39 -14.03
CA ALA A 30 4.97 11.55 -12.58
C ALA A 30 6.40 11.18 -12.19
N GLY A 31 6.95 10.08 -12.73
CA GLY A 31 8.33 9.67 -12.54
C GLY A 31 9.33 10.70 -13.08
N ALA A 32 9.09 11.22 -14.29
CA ALA A 32 9.90 12.29 -14.87
C ALA A 32 9.83 13.58 -14.03
N SER A 33 8.66 13.89 -13.47
CA SER A 33 8.49 15.03 -12.54
C SER A 33 9.27 14.83 -11.25
N ALA A 34 9.32 13.62 -10.69
CA ALA A 34 10.14 13.29 -9.53
C ALA A 34 11.64 13.45 -9.81
N GLU A 35 12.08 13.09 -11.02
CA GLU A 35 13.48 13.23 -11.44
C GLU A 35 13.96 14.67 -11.55
N LYS A 36 13.06 15.65 -11.65
CA LYS A 36 13.41 17.08 -11.63
C LYS A 36 13.92 17.56 -10.27
N LEU A 37 13.66 16.82 -9.18
CA LEU A 37 14.25 17.15 -7.89
C LEU A 37 15.78 17.00 -7.94
N PRO A 38 16.53 17.97 -7.40
CA PRO A 38 17.98 17.87 -7.32
C PRO A 38 18.39 16.70 -6.42
N LEU A 39 19.54 16.09 -6.71
CA LEU A 39 20.07 15.02 -5.85
C LEU A 39 20.46 15.56 -4.48
N ASP A 40 21.14 16.70 -4.39
CA ASP A 40 21.46 17.33 -3.12
C ASP A 40 20.55 18.55 -2.89
N PRO A 41 19.89 18.72 -1.72
CA PRO A 41 19.78 17.81 -0.58
C PRO A 41 18.51 16.92 -0.64
N HIS A 42 18.00 16.62 -1.83
CA HIS A 42 16.66 16.06 -2.02
C HIS A 42 16.62 14.62 -2.56
N ILE A 43 17.76 13.91 -2.56
CA ILE A 43 17.89 12.52 -3.02
C ILE A 43 16.83 11.62 -2.40
N ARG A 44 16.58 11.74 -1.09
CA ARG A 44 15.56 10.96 -0.40
C ARG A 44 14.16 11.21 -0.97
N ASN A 45 13.75 12.46 -1.15
CA ASN A 45 12.40 12.79 -1.61
C ASN A 45 12.21 12.36 -3.07
N ARG A 46 13.25 12.53 -3.89
CA ARG A 46 13.29 12.05 -5.28
C ARG A 46 13.14 10.53 -5.34
N SER A 47 13.99 9.79 -4.64
CA SER A 47 13.99 8.32 -4.66
C SER A 47 12.70 7.73 -4.09
N VAL A 48 12.12 8.33 -3.05
CA VAL A 48 10.82 7.91 -2.52
C VAL A 48 9.72 8.10 -3.56
N ALA A 49 9.63 9.29 -4.14
CA ALA A 49 8.61 9.59 -5.14
C ALA A 49 8.75 8.71 -6.40
N MET A 50 9.98 8.46 -6.87
CA MET A 50 10.23 7.53 -7.97
C MET A 50 9.82 6.09 -7.61
N LEU A 51 10.12 5.64 -6.38
CA LEU A 51 9.71 4.30 -5.92
C LEU A 51 8.18 4.17 -5.81
N ASP A 52 7.47 5.21 -5.36
CA ASP A 52 6.00 5.23 -5.32
C ASP A 52 5.39 5.07 -6.73
N VAL A 53 6.02 5.65 -7.76
CA VAL A 53 5.62 5.47 -9.16
C VAL A 53 5.95 4.06 -9.66
N VAL A 54 7.11 3.51 -9.29
CA VAL A 54 7.46 2.10 -9.60
C VAL A 54 6.40 1.16 -9.02
N ASP A 55 6.00 1.34 -7.77
CA ASP A 55 4.98 0.51 -7.12
C ASP A 55 3.64 0.59 -7.87
N ALA A 56 3.20 1.79 -8.26
CA ALA A 56 1.97 1.98 -9.04
C ALA A 56 2.04 1.33 -10.44
N LEU A 57 3.19 1.40 -11.11
CA LEU A 57 3.40 0.73 -12.40
C LEU A 57 3.36 -0.80 -12.25
N LEU A 58 3.96 -1.34 -11.18
CA LEU A 58 3.91 -2.78 -10.88
C LEU A 58 2.49 -3.25 -10.57
N GLU A 59 1.71 -2.47 -9.81
CA GLU A 59 0.30 -2.76 -9.50
C GLU A 59 -0.57 -2.83 -10.77
N LEU A 60 -0.30 -1.96 -11.75
CA LEU A 60 -0.97 -1.96 -13.05
C LEU A 60 -0.41 -3.00 -14.05
N GLY A 61 0.63 -3.77 -13.66
CA GLY A 61 1.28 -4.75 -14.53
C GLY A 61 2.21 -4.17 -15.60
N ALA A 62 2.48 -2.85 -15.58
CA ALA A 62 3.43 -2.15 -16.46
C ALA A 62 4.89 -2.41 -16.05
N THR A 63 5.29 -3.69 -16.12
CA THR A 63 6.55 -4.17 -15.54
C THR A 63 7.80 -3.64 -16.25
N SER A 64 7.71 -3.32 -17.55
CA SER A 64 8.86 -2.81 -18.32
C SER A 64 9.20 -1.39 -17.87
N GLU A 65 8.18 -0.54 -17.78
CA GLU A 65 8.25 0.85 -17.39
C GLU A 65 8.66 0.98 -15.92
N ALA A 66 8.09 0.12 -15.05
CA ALA A 66 8.50 0.02 -13.65
C ALA A 66 10.00 -0.27 -13.51
N LYS A 67 10.52 -1.22 -14.30
CA LYS A 67 11.95 -1.55 -14.29
C LYS A 67 12.80 -0.38 -14.79
N GLN A 68 12.42 0.24 -15.92
CA GLN A 68 13.16 1.35 -16.50
C GLN A 68 13.25 2.54 -15.54
N LEU A 69 12.16 2.88 -14.84
CA LEU A 69 12.19 3.92 -13.81
C LEU A 69 13.04 3.49 -12.60
N GLY A 70 12.89 2.23 -12.16
CA GLY A 70 13.67 1.64 -11.08
C GLY A 70 15.19 1.72 -11.31
N ASP A 71 15.64 1.45 -12.53
CA ASP A 71 17.06 1.52 -12.94
C ASP A 71 17.68 2.92 -12.66
N ARG A 72 16.86 3.98 -12.70
CA ARG A 72 17.27 5.39 -12.55
C ARG A 72 17.18 5.93 -11.13
N ILE A 73 16.68 5.15 -10.16
CA ILE A 73 16.62 5.58 -8.76
C ILE A 73 18.06 5.78 -8.22
N PRO A 74 18.39 6.95 -7.62
CA PRO A 74 19.78 7.31 -7.33
C PRO A 74 20.35 6.71 -6.04
N ASP A 75 19.51 6.17 -5.15
CA ASP A 75 19.95 5.60 -3.86
C ASP A 75 19.62 4.11 -3.71
N TRP A 76 19.77 3.58 -2.50
CA TRP A 76 19.51 2.18 -2.15
C TRP A 76 18.10 1.69 -2.52
N ARG A 77 17.10 2.59 -2.65
CA ARG A 77 15.75 2.25 -3.10
C ARG A 77 15.72 1.68 -4.51
N ARG A 78 16.79 1.89 -5.30
CA ARG A 78 16.99 1.15 -6.55
C ARG A 78 16.99 -0.37 -6.31
N GLY A 79 17.68 -0.84 -5.27
CA GLY A 79 17.68 -2.25 -4.91
C GLY A 79 16.29 -2.75 -4.56
N MET A 80 15.51 -1.93 -3.85
CA MET A 80 14.10 -2.20 -3.54
C MET A 80 13.24 -2.31 -4.81
N ALA A 81 13.36 -1.36 -5.74
CA ALA A 81 12.62 -1.37 -7.01
C ALA A 81 12.92 -2.63 -7.83
N HIS A 82 14.19 -3.04 -7.93
CA HIS A 82 14.58 -4.26 -8.62
C HIS A 82 14.05 -5.54 -7.96
N ALA A 83 14.07 -5.60 -6.62
CA ALA A 83 13.53 -6.74 -5.89
C ALA A 83 12.00 -6.85 -6.06
N ARG A 84 11.28 -5.73 -6.00
CA ARG A 84 9.83 -5.66 -6.22
C ARG A 84 9.44 -5.98 -7.66
N TYR A 85 10.21 -5.51 -8.64
CA TYR A 85 10.05 -5.92 -10.04
C TYR A 85 10.18 -7.44 -10.18
N ALA A 86 11.21 -8.04 -9.57
CA ALA A 86 11.41 -9.47 -9.61
C ALA A 86 10.25 -10.23 -8.94
N GLU A 87 9.80 -9.79 -7.77
CA GLU A 87 8.62 -10.34 -7.09
C GLU A 87 7.37 -10.29 -7.99
N ALA A 88 7.04 -9.13 -8.57
CA ALA A 88 5.86 -8.95 -9.40
C ALA A 88 5.87 -9.85 -10.65
N VAL A 89 7.01 -9.93 -11.35
CA VAL A 89 7.16 -10.80 -12.53
C VAL A 89 7.07 -12.28 -12.13
N LEU A 90 7.71 -12.68 -11.03
CA LEU A 90 7.69 -14.07 -10.56
C LEU A 90 6.30 -14.51 -10.06
N LEU A 91 5.54 -13.62 -9.41
CA LEU A 91 4.16 -13.90 -8.99
C LEU A 91 3.24 -14.11 -10.20
N ARG A 92 3.44 -13.34 -11.27
CA ARG A 92 2.62 -13.41 -12.49
C ARG A 92 3.01 -14.58 -13.39
N ASP A 93 4.29 -14.73 -13.67
CA ASP A 93 4.81 -15.61 -14.73
C ASP A 93 5.44 -16.90 -14.15
N GLY A 94 5.50 -17.01 -12.84
CA GLY A 94 6.04 -18.17 -12.12
C GLY A 94 7.56 -18.35 -12.30
N LYS A 95 8.05 -19.49 -11.82
CA LYS A 95 9.48 -19.83 -11.76
C LYS A 95 10.20 -19.85 -13.12
N SER A 96 9.48 -20.04 -14.23
CA SER A 96 10.03 -20.00 -15.58
C SER A 96 10.61 -18.63 -15.95
N SER A 97 10.14 -17.55 -15.33
CA SER A 97 10.64 -16.19 -15.56
C SER A 97 11.90 -15.86 -14.74
N LEU A 98 12.46 -16.81 -13.98
CA LEU A 98 13.61 -16.56 -13.11
C LEU A 98 14.84 -16.07 -13.88
N ASP A 99 15.09 -16.58 -15.08
CA ASP A 99 16.20 -16.13 -15.93
C ASP A 99 16.04 -14.66 -16.36
N LEU A 100 14.80 -14.21 -16.59
CA LEU A 100 14.48 -12.83 -16.96
C LEU A 100 14.75 -11.87 -15.80
N VAL A 101 14.37 -12.24 -14.56
CA VAL A 101 14.50 -11.36 -13.39
C VAL A 101 15.85 -11.47 -12.69
N ARG A 102 16.65 -12.50 -13.00
CA ARG A 102 17.97 -12.73 -12.38
C ARG A 102 18.87 -11.49 -12.38
N PRO A 103 19.03 -10.71 -13.47
CA PRO A 103 19.83 -9.50 -13.44
C PRO A 103 19.34 -8.45 -12.44
N SER A 104 18.02 -8.35 -12.24
CA SER A 104 17.45 -7.43 -11.24
C SER A 104 17.70 -7.92 -9.82
N LEU A 105 17.58 -9.23 -9.57
CA LEU A 105 17.95 -9.82 -8.27
C LEU A 105 19.43 -9.64 -7.97
N GLU A 106 20.31 -9.73 -8.97
CA GLU A 106 21.75 -9.46 -8.82
C GLU A 106 22.01 -7.99 -8.47
N ILE A 107 21.34 -7.03 -9.13
CA ILE A 107 21.43 -5.61 -8.79
C ILE A 107 20.96 -5.36 -7.35
N ALA A 108 19.82 -5.92 -6.96
CA ALA A 108 19.29 -5.79 -5.61
C ALA A 108 20.26 -6.36 -4.56
N ASN A 109 20.78 -7.58 -4.78
CA ASN A 109 21.79 -8.19 -3.89
C ASN A 109 23.06 -7.33 -3.80
N ASN A 110 23.57 -6.83 -4.93
CA ASN A 110 24.76 -5.99 -4.95
C ASN A 110 24.54 -4.68 -4.19
N LEU A 111 23.35 -4.07 -4.27
CA LEU A 111 23.01 -2.87 -3.53
C LEU A 111 22.71 -3.13 -2.06
N ALA A 112 22.40 -4.38 -1.70
CA ALA A 112 22.30 -4.85 -0.32
C ALA A 112 23.67 -5.30 0.24
N ALA A 113 24.79 -5.11 -0.46
CA ALA A 113 26.10 -5.46 0.08
C ALA A 113 26.47 -4.52 1.26
N PRO A 114 27.01 -5.02 2.38
CA PRO A 114 27.30 -4.21 3.58
C PRO A 114 28.12 -2.95 3.30
N GLU A 115 29.05 -3.01 2.36
CA GLU A 115 29.92 -1.89 1.96
C GLU A 115 29.24 -0.81 1.11
N ARG A 116 28.02 -1.06 0.60
CA ARG A 116 27.29 -0.16 -0.29
C ARG A 116 26.13 0.57 0.38
N VAL A 117 25.87 0.25 1.64
CA VAL A 117 24.74 0.80 2.37
C VAL A 117 25.25 1.49 3.63
N GLU A 118 24.98 2.78 3.77
CA GLU A 118 25.43 3.56 4.93
C GLU A 118 24.76 3.14 6.24
N GLN A 119 23.55 2.56 6.16
CA GLN A 119 22.73 2.21 7.30
C GLN A 119 22.18 0.79 7.15
N GLU A 120 22.42 -0.05 8.17
CA GLU A 120 22.07 -1.48 8.15
C GLU A 120 20.59 -1.74 7.83
N TRP A 121 19.68 -0.90 8.33
CA TRP A 121 18.24 -1.07 8.08
C TRP A 121 17.84 -0.89 6.61
N HIS A 122 18.53 -0.05 5.83
CA HIS A 122 18.30 0.06 4.38
C HIS A 122 18.63 -1.25 3.66
N ARG A 123 19.69 -1.93 4.12
CA ARG A 123 20.11 -3.21 3.58
C ARG A 123 19.08 -4.28 3.89
N THR A 124 18.61 -4.33 5.14
CA THR A 124 17.55 -5.24 5.58
C THR A 124 16.28 -5.08 4.74
N ASP A 125 15.86 -3.85 4.47
CA ASP A 125 14.69 -3.56 3.64
C ASP A 125 14.81 -4.20 2.24
N ILE A 126 15.99 -4.10 1.59
CA ILE A 126 16.24 -4.73 0.30
C ILE A 126 16.22 -6.25 0.41
N LEU A 127 16.86 -6.83 1.44
CA LEU A 127 16.90 -8.28 1.66
C LEU A 127 15.50 -8.86 1.85
N ILE A 128 14.63 -8.21 2.62
CA ILE A 128 13.22 -8.61 2.79
C ILE A 128 12.51 -8.63 1.43
N ALA A 129 12.72 -7.62 0.58
CA ALA A 129 12.11 -7.59 -0.75
C ALA A 129 12.65 -8.72 -1.66
N ILE A 130 13.94 -9.03 -1.59
CA ILE A 130 14.52 -10.17 -2.33
C ILE A 130 13.94 -11.49 -1.81
N SER A 131 13.77 -11.65 -0.49
CA SER A 131 13.16 -12.84 0.12
C SER A 131 11.74 -13.06 -0.36
N LYS A 132 10.96 -12.00 -0.59
CA LYS A 132 9.62 -12.11 -1.17
C LYS A 132 9.63 -12.63 -2.61
N ALA A 133 10.58 -12.17 -3.43
CA ALA A 133 10.76 -12.69 -4.78
C ALA A 133 11.08 -14.20 -4.80
N TRP A 134 11.94 -14.68 -3.88
CA TRP A 134 12.18 -16.13 -3.75
C TRP A 134 10.98 -16.90 -3.20
N THR A 135 10.22 -16.29 -2.31
CA THR A 135 8.98 -16.85 -1.78
C THR A 135 7.95 -17.05 -2.89
N ALA A 136 7.83 -16.11 -3.84
CA ALA A 136 6.91 -16.20 -4.98
C ALA A 136 7.15 -17.42 -5.88
N VAL A 137 8.38 -17.94 -5.94
CA VAL A 137 8.74 -19.14 -6.73
C VAL A 137 8.91 -20.41 -5.89
N GLY A 138 8.53 -20.36 -4.61
CA GLY A 138 8.60 -21.48 -3.68
C GLY A 138 10.01 -21.84 -3.19
N ASP A 139 11.02 -20.98 -3.42
CA ASP A 139 12.39 -21.20 -2.96
C ASP A 139 12.58 -20.68 -1.53
N PHE A 140 11.84 -21.28 -0.59
CA PHE A 140 11.73 -20.82 0.79
C PHE A 140 13.04 -20.89 1.57
N GLN A 141 13.94 -21.82 1.20
CA GLN A 141 15.26 -21.91 1.81
C GLN A 141 16.10 -20.68 1.47
N LYS A 142 16.13 -20.26 0.20
CA LYS A 142 16.81 -19.01 -0.17
C LYS A 142 16.15 -17.79 0.46
N ALA A 143 14.82 -17.75 0.51
CA ALA A 143 14.09 -16.65 1.13
C ALA A 143 14.50 -16.45 2.60
N LYS A 144 14.63 -17.54 3.37
CA LYS A 144 15.07 -17.50 4.78
C LYS A 144 16.55 -17.21 4.93
N ALA A 145 17.40 -17.86 4.14
CA ALA A 145 18.86 -17.69 4.22
C ALA A 145 19.32 -16.24 4.03
N LEU A 146 18.57 -15.40 3.29
CA LEU A 146 18.87 -13.98 3.08
C LEU A 146 18.78 -13.12 4.34
N ILE A 147 18.02 -13.57 5.33
CA ILE A 147 17.80 -12.86 6.59
C ILE A 147 18.38 -13.61 7.79
N GLU A 148 18.85 -14.84 7.59
CA GLU A 148 19.53 -15.63 8.61
C GLU A 148 20.93 -15.06 8.88
N GLY A 149 21.23 -14.79 10.15
CA GLY A 149 22.53 -14.23 10.57
C GLY A 149 22.63 -12.71 10.51
N GLU A 150 21.59 -12.04 10.01
CA GLU A 150 21.45 -10.60 10.09
C GLU A 150 21.01 -10.16 11.49
N GLN A 151 21.49 -8.99 11.97
CA GLN A 151 21.03 -8.40 13.23
C GLN A 151 19.66 -7.76 13.04
N LEU A 152 18.66 -8.61 12.82
CA LEU A 152 17.30 -8.19 12.56
C LEU A 152 16.52 -8.02 13.85
N GLU A 153 15.68 -7.00 13.85
CA GLU A 153 14.61 -6.94 14.82
C GLU A 153 13.60 -8.05 14.53
N ASP A 154 13.00 -8.63 15.58
CA ASP A 154 12.10 -9.79 15.47
C ASP A 154 10.97 -9.58 14.44
N TYR A 155 10.53 -8.33 14.25
CA TYR A 155 9.46 -8.02 13.31
C TYR A 155 9.87 -8.27 11.85
N GLN A 156 11.14 -8.04 11.50
CA GLN A 156 11.68 -8.17 10.15
C GLN A 156 11.78 -9.64 9.74
N VAL A 157 12.27 -10.49 10.65
CA VAL A 157 12.26 -11.96 10.49
C VAL A 157 10.82 -12.44 10.31
N GLY A 158 9.92 -11.92 11.15
CA GLY A 158 8.51 -12.23 11.09
C GLY A 158 7.83 -11.92 9.75
N VAL A 159 8.23 -10.86 9.04
CA VAL A 159 7.68 -10.53 7.71
C VAL A 159 7.98 -11.64 6.70
N VAL A 160 9.21 -12.12 6.64
CA VAL A 160 9.62 -13.19 5.71
C VAL A 160 8.96 -14.51 6.09
N ASP A 161 8.94 -14.85 7.38
CA ASP A 161 8.27 -16.06 7.85
C ASP A 161 6.76 -16.07 7.55
N SER A 162 6.10 -14.92 7.69
CA SER A 162 4.69 -14.74 7.33
C SER A 162 4.47 -14.98 5.83
N ALA A 163 5.29 -14.38 4.97
CA ALA A 163 5.21 -14.56 3.52
C ALA A 163 5.45 -16.02 3.10
N VAL A 164 6.48 -16.66 3.68
CA VAL A 164 6.79 -18.08 3.42
C VAL A 164 5.63 -18.99 3.86
N ALA A 165 5.06 -18.76 5.04
CA ALA A 165 3.93 -19.54 5.54
C ALA A 165 2.71 -19.38 4.63
N GLN A 166 2.42 -18.17 4.17
CA GLN A 166 1.33 -17.90 3.24
C GLN A 166 1.54 -18.63 1.90
N ALA A 167 2.75 -18.54 1.33
CA ALA A 167 3.06 -19.16 0.04
C ALA A 167 3.12 -20.71 0.09
N LYS A 168 3.53 -21.30 1.21
CA LYS A 168 3.45 -22.76 1.42
C LYS A 168 2.02 -23.27 1.49
N GLY A 169 1.08 -22.39 1.83
CA GLY A 169 -0.27 -22.75 2.21
C GLY A 169 -0.29 -23.40 3.59
N VAL A 170 -1.22 -22.98 4.43
CA VAL A 170 -1.55 -23.73 5.64
C VAL A 170 -2.62 -24.75 5.28
N THR A 171 -2.51 -25.96 5.81
CA THR A 171 -3.45 -27.04 5.56
C THR A 171 -4.42 -27.17 6.72
N SER A 172 -5.57 -27.79 6.51
CA SER A 172 -6.52 -28.07 7.60
C SER A 172 -5.90 -28.89 8.73
N SER A 173 -4.82 -29.66 8.48
CA SER A 173 -4.13 -30.45 9.50
C SER A 173 -3.20 -29.67 10.42
N ASN A 174 -2.72 -28.48 10.02
CA ASN A 174 -1.78 -27.68 10.83
C ASN A 174 -2.28 -26.27 11.15
N VAL A 175 -3.48 -25.89 10.70
CA VAL A 175 -4.07 -24.58 10.97
C VAL A 175 -4.21 -24.29 12.47
N ASN A 176 -4.60 -25.28 13.27
CA ASN A 176 -4.78 -25.10 14.72
C ASN A 176 -3.44 -24.82 15.43
N GLU A 177 -2.38 -25.55 15.08
CA GLU A 177 -1.04 -25.33 15.63
C GLU A 177 -0.55 -23.92 15.27
N ARG A 178 -0.72 -23.53 14.00
CA ARG A 178 -0.33 -22.20 13.54
C ARG A 178 -1.14 -21.09 14.22
N LEU A 179 -2.43 -21.30 14.42
CA LEU A 179 -3.30 -20.34 15.10
C LEU A 179 -2.88 -20.15 16.56
N LEU A 180 -2.54 -21.23 17.27
CA LEU A 180 -2.04 -21.18 18.65
C LEU A 180 -0.72 -20.39 18.75
N GLU A 181 0.23 -20.60 17.82
CA GLU A 181 1.48 -19.82 17.77
C GLU A 181 1.22 -18.31 17.60
N LEU A 182 0.30 -17.96 16.71
CA LEU A 182 -0.06 -16.58 16.43
C LEU A 182 -0.83 -15.94 17.58
N GLN A 183 -1.73 -16.68 18.24
CA GLN A 183 -2.42 -16.26 19.44
C GLN A 183 -1.44 -15.95 20.57
N GLU A 184 -0.46 -16.83 20.81
CA GLU A 184 0.56 -16.59 21.83
C GLU A 184 1.39 -15.35 21.51
N THR A 185 1.74 -15.16 20.23
CA THR A 185 2.44 -13.94 19.77
C THR A 185 1.62 -12.68 20.04
N MET A 186 0.32 -12.69 19.72
CA MET A 186 -0.59 -11.56 20.00
C MET A 186 -0.74 -11.28 21.51
N ARG A 187 -0.71 -12.34 22.34
CA ARG A 187 -0.82 -12.24 23.81
C ARG A 187 0.35 -11.51 24.45
N LEU A 188 1.54 -11.55 23.83
CA LEU A 188 2.73 -10.81 24.31
C LEU A 188 2.55 -9.29 24.21
N GLN A 189 1.61 -8.79 23.40
CA GLN A 189 1.32 -7.35 23.22
C GLN A 189 2.54 -6.51 22.81
N LEU A 190 3.51 -7.14 22.13
CA LEU A 190 4.66 -6.47 21.55
C LEU A 190 4.26 -5.92 20.18
N MET A 191 4.18 -4.60 20.05
CA MET A 191 3.60 -3.91 18.89
C MET A 191 4.05 -4.50 17.53
N ASP A 192 5.36 -4.61 17.30
CA ASP A 192 5.87 -5.02 15.99
C ASP A 192 5.62 -6.52 15.71
N ARG A 193 5.69 -7.36 16.75
CA ARG A 193 5.34 -8.78 16.64
C ARG A 193 3.84 -8.97 16.40
N SER A 194 2.99 -8.19 17.08
CA SER A 194 1.55 -8.21 16.87
C SER A 194 1.18 -7.80 15.44
N GLN A 195 1.86 -6.81 14.85
CA GLN A 195 1.62 -6.45 13.45
C GLN A 195 1.93 -7.59 12.49
N THR A 196 3.04 -8.29 12.67
CA THR A 196 3.37 -9.47 11.85
C THR A 196 2.39 -10.62 12.07
N ALA A 197 1.97 -10.86 13.33
CA ALA A 197 0.99 -11.88 13.63
C ALA A 197 -0.37 -11.57 12.98
N ILE A 198 -0.83 -10.31 13.02
CA ILE A 198 -2.04 -9.85 12.32
C ILE A 198 -1.95 -10.14 10.82
N ARG A 199 -0.82 -9.83 10.16
CA ARG A 199 -0.64 -10.12 8.72
C ARG A 199 -0.82 -11.61 8.43
N SER A 200 -0.22 -12.47 9.25
CA SER A 200 -0.36 -13.93 9.12
C SER A 200 -1.80 -14.39 9.35
N LEU A 201 -2.47 -13.84 10.38
CA LEU A 201 -3.87 -14.14 10.70
C LEU A 201 -4.82 -13.69 9.58
N LEU A 202 -4.59 -12.54 8.96
CA LEU A 202 -5.35 -12.07 7.79
C LEU A 202 -5.20 -13.02 6.59
N GLY A 203 -3.98 -13.52 6.33
CA GLY A 203 -3.76 -14.54 5.29
C GLY A 203 -4.53 -15.83 5.56
N LEU A 204 -4.52 -16.33 6.80
CA LEU A 204 -5.30 -17.50 7.21
C LEU A 204 -6.80 -17.25 7.10
N HIS A 205 -7.27 -16.06 7.47
CA HIS A 205 -8.68 -15.68 7.40
C HIS A 205 -9.20 -15.77 5.96
N LEU A 206 -8.45 -15.26 4.99
CA LEU A 206 -8.83 -15.36 3.58
C LEU A 206 -8.76 -16.81 3.09
N GLN A 207 -7.68 -17.53 3.43
CA GLN A 207 -7.48 -18.91 2.97
C GLN A 207 -8.57 -19.87 3.48
N PHE A 208 -8.99 -19.70 4.73
CA PHE A 208 -9.99 -20.56 5.39
C PHE A 208 -11.34 -19.85 5.58
N TYR A 209 -11.68 -18.88 4.73
CA TYR A 209 -12.89 -18.07 4.91
C TYR A 209 -14.17 -18.91 5.03
N SER A 210 -14.25 -19.99 4.23
CA SER A 210 -15.41 -20.90 4.20
C SER A 210 -15.58 -21.74 5.47
N ASP A 211 -14.56 -21.86 6.32
CA ASP A 211 -14.66 -22.52 7.62
C ASP A 211 -15.02 -21.48 8.69
N GLU A 212 -16.31 -21.40 9.04
CA GLU A 212 -16.84 -20.44 10.01
C GLU A 212 -16.15 -20.52 11.38
N LYS A 213 -15.77 -21.72 11.82
CA LYS A 213 -15.15 -21.92 13.12
C LYS A 213 -13.74 -21.33 13.11
N ILE A 214 -12.94 -21.68 12.12
CA ILE A 214 -11.58 -21.15 11.95
C ILE A 214 -11.62 -19.63 11.75
N ARG A 215 -12.51 -19.15 10.88
CA ARG A 215 -12.70 -17.71 10.63
C ARG A 215 -13.01 -16.95 11.92
N SER A 216 -13.98 -17.42 12.68
CA SER A 216 -14.41 -16.77 13.94
C SER A 216 -13.31 -16.81 15.02
N GLU A 217 -12.54 -17.89 15.08
CA GLU A 217 -11.42 -18.02 16.00
C GLU A 217 -10.27 -17.07 15.63
N ILE A 218 -9.95 -16.93 14.34
CA ILE A 218 -8.97 -15.97 13.83
C ILE A 218 -9.39 -14.54 14.16
N GLU A 219 -10.64 -14.16 13.86
CA GLU A 219 -11.17 -12.84 14.21
C GLU A 219 -10.97 -12.60 15.70
N SER A 220 -11.48 -13.49 16.56
CA SER A 220 -11.37 -13.39 18.02
C SER A 220 -9.92 -13.28 18.51
N SER A 221 -8.98 -13.96 17.85
CA SER A 221 -7.54 -13.92 18.17
C SER A 221 -6.93 -12.55 17.88
N ILE A 222 -7.26 -11.97 16.73
CA ILE A 222 -6.90 -10.58 16.39
C ILE A 222 -7.47 -9.65 17.46
N LYS A 223 -8.76 -9.83 17.80
CA LYS A 223 -9.48 -8.99 18.75
C LYS A 223 -8.84 -8.99 20.14
N ALA A 224 -8.50 -10.17 20.66
CA ALA A 224 -7.90 -10.32 21.98
C ALA A 224 -6.55 -9.60 22.12
N GLY A 225 -5.83 -9.39 21.02
CA GLY A 225 -4.51 -8.73 21.01
C GLY A 225 -4.54 -7.22 20.81
N TRP A 226 -5.70 -6.58 20.66
CA TRP A 226 -5.79 -5.15 20.31
C TRP A 226 -5.08 -4.20 21.26
N LYS A 227 -5.01 -4.51 22.56
CA LYS A 227 -4.41 -3.61 23.55
C LYS A 227 -2.97 -3.19 23.20
N GLY A 228 -2.20 -4.06 22.55
CA GLY A 228 -0.83 -3.77 22.11
C GLY A 228 -0.71 -3.16 20.71
N VAL A 229 -1.81 -2.85 20.04
CA VAL A 229 -1.86 -2.46 18.63
C VAL A 229 -2.41 -1.04 18.48
N PRO A 230 -1.74 -0.13 17.76
CA PRO A 230 -2.27 1.20 17.47
C PRO A 230 -3.65 1.16 16.81
N ILE A 231 -4.57 2.02 17.25
CA ILE A 231 -5.98 2.06 16.78
C ILE A 231 -6.10 2.15 15.25
N GLU A 232 -5.21 2.86 14.57
CA GLU A 232 -5.16 2.91 13.10
C GLU A 232 -5.00 1.51 12.49
N ILE A 233 -4.09 0.71 13.04
CA ILE A 233 -3.84 -0.66 12.55
C ILE A 233 -5.05 -1.55 12.84
N GLN A 234 -5.71 -1.36 13.98
CA GLN A 234 -6.94 -2.09 14.30
C GLN A 234 -8.05 -1.82 13.27
N ILE A 235 -8.29 -0.53 12.96
CA ILE A 235 -9.28 -0.10 11.96
C ILE A 235 -8.95 -0.68 10.58
N ARG A 236 -7.69 -0.57 10.14
CA ARG A 236 -7.25 -1.14 8.85
C ARG A 236 -7.40 -2.66 8.82
N THR A 237 -7.17 -3.34 9.93
CA THR A 237 -7.36 -4.80 10.05
C THR A 237 -8.84 -5.16 9.86
N LEU A 238 -9.77 -4.42 10.48
CA LEU A 238 -11.21 -4.63 10.28
C LEU A 238 -11.63 -4.40 8.83
N ILE A 239 -11.06 -3.38 8.17
CA ILE A 239 -11.33 -3.11 6.75
C ILE A 239 -10.88 -4.29 5.89
N THR A 240 -9.68 -4.83 6.12
CA THR A 240 -9.18 -6.01 5.38
C THR A 240 -10.05 -7.25 5.63
N LEU A 241 -10.44 -7.53 6.87
CA LEU A 241 -11.38 -8.62 7.19
C LEU A 241 -12.72 -8.44 6.46
N GLY A 242 -13.23 -7.20 6.42
CA GLY A 242 -14.46 -6.87 5.70
C GLY A 242 -14.33 -7.09 4.20
N ASN A 243 -13.20 -6.73 3.60
CA ASN A 243 -12.92 -7.00 2.19
C ASN A 243 -12.85 -8.51 1.89
N HIS A 244 -12.27 -9.32 2.78
CA HIS A 244 -12.33 -10.78 2.65
C HIS A 244 -13.78 -11.29 2.64
N ALA A 245 -14.66 -10.70 3.47
CA ALA A 245 -16.08 -11.05 3.47
C ALA A 245 -16.78 -10.65 2.16
N VAL A 246 -16.52 -9.45 1.63
CA VAL A 246 -17.01 -9.03 0.31
C VAL A 246 -16.54 -9.99 -0.79
N GLN A 247 -15.26 -10.36 -0.81
CA GLN A 247 -14.69 -11.29 -1.81
C GLN A 247 -15.37 -12.67 -1.78
N ASN A 248 -15.91 -13.08 -0.62
CA ASN A 248 -16.64 -14.32 -0.44
C ASN A 248 -18.17 -14.13 -0.46
N SER A 249 -18.66 -12.98 -0.93
CA SER A 249 -20.09 -12.64 -1.03
C SER A 249 -20.85 -12.66 0.31
N ASP A 250 -20.14 -12.54 1.43
CA ASP A 250 -20.71 -12.51 2.78
C ASP A 250 -20.93 -11.04 3.21
N LEU A 251 -22.03 -10.47 2.71
CA LEU A 251 -22.36 -9.08 2.95
C LEU A 251 -22.70 -8.80 4.43
N GLU A 252 -23.22 -9.78 5.16
CA GLU A 252 -23.56 -9.62 6.58
C GLU A 252 -22.30 -9.38 7.42
N ASN A 253 -21.26 -10.21 7.27
CA ASN A 253 -20.00 -9.99 7.97
C ASN A 253 -19.28 -8.73 7.49
N ALA A 254 -19.32 -8.44 6.19
CA ALA A 254 -18.76 -7.20 5.65
C ALA A 254 -19.40 -5.96 6.29
N GLN A 255 -20.73 -5.93 6.40
CA GLN A 255 -21.48 -4.83 7.04
C GLN A 255 -21.16 -4.71 8.54
N ARG A 256 -21.08 -5.84 9.26
CA ARG A 256 -20.70 -5.87 10.68
C ARG A 256 -19.31 -5.29 10.90
N LEU A 257 -18.32 -5.73 10.11
CA LEU A 257 -16.94 -5.27 10.22
C LEU A 257 -16.80 -3.79 9.83
N ALA A 258 -17.56 -3.34 8.82
CA ALA A 258 -17.61 -1.93 8.45
C ALA A 258 -18.22 -1.05 9.55
N ALA A 259 -19.28 -1.52 10.21
CA ALA A 259 -19.91 -0.82 11.33
C ALA A 259 -18.99 -0.74 12.56
N GLU A 260 -18.23 -1.80 12.83
CA GLU A 260 -17.23 -1.82 13.90
C GLU A 260 -16.10 -0.83 13.62
N ALA A 261 -15.56 -0.82 12.39
CA ALA A 261 -14.52 0.13 11.97
C ALA A 261 -15.01 1.59 12.03
N ASP A 262 -16.23 1.87 11.56
CA ASP A 262 -16.89 3.17 11.64
C ASP A 262 -17.01 3.65 13.11
N GLY A 263 -17.51 2.78 14.00
CA GLY A 263 -17.60 3.05 15.43
C GLY A 263 -16.24 3.37 16.06
N MET A 264 -15.19 2.65 15.68
CA MET A 264 -13.82 2.91 16.16
C MET A 264 -13.31 4.27 15.68
N VAL A 265 -13.51 4.63 14.40
CA VAL A 265 -13.11 5.93 13.87
C VAL A 265 -13.84 7.06 14.60
N ARG A 266 -15.16 6.94 14.80
CA ARG A 266 -15.99 7.98 15.42
C ARG A 266 -15.78 8.13 16.92
N SER A 267 -15.47 7.05 17.61
CA SER A 267 -15.16 7.08 19.06
C SER A 267 -13.76 7.62 19.35
N ALA A 268 -12.87 7.60 18.36
CA ALA A 268 -11.52 8.11 18.47
C ALA A 268 -11.50 9.64 18.23
N ASN A 269 -10.80 10.36 19.10
CA ASN A 269 -10.62 11.81 18.96
C ASN A 269 -9.49 12.14 17.96
N PHE A 270 -9.66 11.75 16.70
CA PHE A 270 -8.69 12.03 15.65
C PHE A 270 -8.76 13.50 15.19
N THR A 271 -7.63 14.04 14.73
CA THR A 271 -7.66 15.31 14.00
C THR A 271 -8.38 15.13 12.66
N PRO A 272 -8.94 16.19 12.05
CA PRO A 272 -9.76 16.09 10.84
C PRO A 272 -9.10 15.28 9.71
N GLN A 273 -7.81 15.51 9.44
CA GLN A 273 -7.08 14.78 8.40
C GLN A 273 -6.96 13.28 8.67
N TRP A 274 -6.84 12.86 9.93
CA TRP A 274 -6.76 11.44 10.29
C TRP A 274 -8.14 10.79 10.30
N PHE A 275 -9.16 11.50 10.78
CA PHE A 275 -10.55 11.08 10.71
C PHE A 275 -10.96 10.77 9.26
N ILE A 276 -10.76 11.72 8.35
CA ILE A 276 -11.12 11.56 6.92
C ILE A 276 -10.36 10.40 6.29
N ARG A 277 -9.04 10.32 6.52
CA ARG A 277 -8.18 9.28 5.91
C ARG A 277 -8.47 7.86 6.42
N LEU A 278 -9.14 7.72 7.57
CA LEU A 278 -9.59 6.43 8.08
C LEU A 278 -11.04 6.14 7.73
N LEU A 279 -11.90 7.16 7.67
CA LEU A 279 -13.32 6.99 7.39
C LEU A 279 -13.60 6.77 5.88
N ALA A 280 -12.83 7.38 4.97
CA ALA A 280 -13.05 7.18 3.53
C ALA A 280 -12.90 5.70 3.09
N PRO A 281 -11.87 4.94 3.51
CA PRO A 281 -11.81 3.50 3.24
C PRO A 281 -12.91 2.68 3.93
N VAL A 282 -13.44 3.12 5.08
CA VAL A 282 -14.62 2.49 5.70
C VAL A 282 -15.87 2.71 4.84
N ALA A 283 -16.03 3.89 4.24
CA ALA A 283 -17.10 4.16 3.30
C ALA A 283 -17.01 3.25 2.06
N SER A 284 -15.81 3.06 1.51
CA SER A 284 -15.56 2.11 0.41
C SER A 284 -16.01 0.69 0.78
N LEU A 285 -15.64 0.21 1.97
CA LEU A 285 -16.09 -1.10 2.44
C LEU A 285 -17.61 -1.15 2.62
N LYS A 286 -18.25 -0.11 3.17
CA LYS A 286 -19.71 -0.04 3.29
C LYS A 286 -20.40 -0.17 1.94
N HIS A 287 -19.90 0.52 0.93
CA HIS A 287 -20.45 0.41 -0.41
C HIS A 287 -20.27 -1.00 -0.99
N ALA A 288 -19.07 -1.57 -0.89
CA ALA A 288 -18.79 -2.93 -1.31
C ALA A 288 -19.64 -3.97 -0.56
N ALA A 289 -20.06 -3.67 0.67
CA ALA A 289 -20.99 -4.45 1.48
C ALA A 289 -22.49 -4.19 1.18
N GLY A 290 -22.81 -3.44 0.11
CA GLY A 290 -24.18 -3.13 -0.33
C GLY A 290 -24.84 -1.93 0.34
N GLN A 291 -24.12 -1.14 1.15
CA GLN A 291 -24.64 0.03 1.87
C GLN A 291 -24.37 1.35 1.11
N GLU A 292 -24.77 1.44 -0.15
CA GLU A 292 -24.37 2.52 -1.08
C GLU A 292 -24.71 3.93 -0.57
N GLY A 293 -25.95 4.16 -0.15
CA GLY A 293 -26.39 5.47 0.35
C GLY A 293 -25.65 5.91 1.61
N ALA A 294 -25.38 4.97 2.53
CA ALA A 294 -24.62 5.26 3.75
C ALA A 294 -23.15 5.55 3.45
N ALA A 295 -22.54 4.83 2.52
CA ALA A 295 -21.17 5.09 2.07
C ALA A 295 -21.05 6.48 1.43
N ARG A 296 -21.99 6.85 0.57
CA ARG A 296 -21.99 8.17 -0.06
C ARG A 296 -22.14 9.29 0.97
N GLN A 297 -23.08 9.17 1.89
CA GLN A 297 -23.28 10.14 2.97
C GLN A 297 -22.02 10.31 3.83
N MET A 298 -21.31 9.21 4.11
CA MET A 298 -20.07 9.21 4.89
C MET A 298 -18.94 9.97 4.17
N LEU A 299 -18.83 9.84 2.84
CA LEU A 299 -17.85 10.61 2.06
C LEU A 299 -18.22 12.09 1.99
N ASP A 300 -19.50 12.42 1.86
CA ASP A 300 -19.96 13.81 1.87
C ASP A 300 -19.75 14.47 3.25
N GLU A 301 -19.89 13.71 4.35
CA GLU A 301 -19.48 14.13 5.69
C GLU A 301 -17.97 14.43 5.75
N CYS A 302 -17.12 13.52 5.25
CA CYS A 302 -15.68 13.74 5.18
C CYS A 302 -15.34 14.99 4.37
N ARG A 303 -16.04 15.23 3.24
CA ARG A 303 -15.85 16.43 2.42
C ARG A 303 -16.22 17.70 3.19
N GLY A 304 -17.38 17.72 3.84
CA GLY A 304 -17.82 18.85 4.65
C GLY A 304 -16.86 19.15 5.81
N LEU A 305 -16.34 18.10 6.47
CA LEU A 305 -15.33 18.25 7.53
C LEU A 305 -14.02 18.82 6.98
N PHE A 306 -13.56 18.36 5.82
CA PHE A 306 -12.37 18.92 5.17
C PHE A 306 -12.55 20.41 4.88
N ASP A 307 -13.66 20.77 4.23
CA ASP A 307 -13.93 22.16 3.82
C ASP A 307 -14.01 23.09 5.05
N ALA A 308 -14.62 22.63 6.15
CA ALA A 308 -14.69 23.39 7.40
C ALA A 308 -13.32 23.53 8.09
N ALA A 309 -12.50 22.47 8.09
CA ALA A 309 -11.22 22.42 8.79
C ALA A 309 -10.01 22.75 7.91
N ASN A 310 -10.19 23.12 6.64
CA ASN A 310 -9.11 23.24 5.65
C ASN A 310 -7.94 24.12 6.16
N ASN A 311 -8.25 25.25 6.78
CA ASN A 311 -7.25 26.17 7.31
C ASN A 311 -6.50 25.62 8.54
N GLU A 312 -7.09 24.68 9.27
CA GLU A 312 -6.50 24.03 10.45
C GLU A 312 -5.66 22.81 10.06
N ILE A 313 -6.01 22.15 8.95
CA ILE A 313 -5.22 21.03 8.42
C ILE A 313 -3.88 21.59 7.92
N ASN A 314 -2.79 21.05 8.47
CA ASN A 314 -1.44 21.38 8.03
C ASN A 314 -1.34 21.19 6.49
N PRO A 315 -0.86 22.18 5.73
CA PRO A 315 -0.77 22.13 4.28
C PRO A 315 -0.15 20.86 3.71
N VAL A 316 0.84 20.26 4.41
CA VAL A 316 1.51 19.03 3.97
C VAL A 316 0.58 17.81 3.93
N TYR A 317 -0.54 17.86 4.65
CA TYR A 317 -1.53 16.77 4.70
C TYR A 317 -2.77 17.04 3.85
N ARG A 318 -2.98 18.25 3.33
CA ARG A 318 -4.20 18.60 2.57
C ARG A 318 -4.35 17.74 1.32
N ASN A 319 -3.33 17.73 0.46
CA ASN A 319 -3.34 16.90 -0.75
C ASN A 319 -3.61 15.43 -0.41
N ARG A 320 -2.88 14.89 0.57
CA ARG A 320 -3.04 13.50 1.00
C ARG A 320 -4.41 13.15 1.56
N THR A 321 -5.04 14.09 2.26
CA THR A 321 -6.39 13.91 2.81
C THR A 321 -7.42 13.88 1.67
N MET A 322 -7.27 14.79 0.70
CA MET A 322 -8.14 14.86 -0.46
C MET A 322 -7.96 13.69 -1.42
N VAL A 323 -6.75 13.15 -1.57
CA VAL A 323 -6.49 11.92 -2.32
C VAL A 323 -7.26 10.74 -1.72
N ALA A 324 -7.20 10.55 -0.39
CA ALA A 324 -7.97 9.48 0.26
C ALA A 324 -9.49 9.65 0.08
N LEU A 325 -9.96 10.90 0.09
CA LEU A 325 -11.37 11.21 -0.17
C LEU A 325 -11.76 10.92 -1.64
N ALA A 326 -10.87 11.23 -2.58
CA ALA A 326 -11.06 10.95 -4.00
C ALA A 326 -11.11 9.44 -4.28
N GLU A 327 -10.23 8.65 -3.67
CA GLU A 327 -10.26 7.18 -3.72
C GLU A 327 -11.60 6.65 -3.18
N GLY A 328 -12.07 7.20 -2.07
CA GLY A 328 -13.40 6.90 -1.52
C GLY A 328 -14.52 7.20 -2.52
N TYR A 329 -14.53 8.38 -3.14
CA TYR A 329 -15.53 8.73 -4.14
C TYR A 329 -15.47 7.84 -5.40
N LEU A 330 -14.27 7.50 -5.90
CA LEU A 330 -14.13 6.55 -7.00
C LEU A 330 -14.71 5.19 -6.63
N SER A 331 -14.43 4.70 -5.42
CA SER A 331 -14.92 3.40 -4.98
C SER A 331 -16.45 3.30 -4.96
N VAL A 332 -17.17 4.42 -4.83
CA VAL A 332 -18.66 4.46 -4.83
C VAL A 332 -19.26 4.93 -6.16
N GLY A 333 -18.45 4.97 -7.23
CA GLY A 333 -18.90 5.41 -8.57
C GLY A 333 -19.14 6.92 -8.69
N ALA A 334 -18.71 7.73 -7.71
CA ALA A 334 -18.87 9.19 -7.70
C ALA A 334 -17.69 9.89 -8.38
N SER A 335 -17.48 9.60 -9.67
CA SER A 335 -16.28 10.05 -10.39
C SER A 335 -16.14 11.58 -10.46
N SER A 336 -17.26 12.31 -10.60
CA SER A 336 -17.21 13.78 -10.65
C SER A 336 -16.65 14.38 -9.35
N GLU A 337 -17.11 13.87 -8.22
CA GLU A 337 -16.68 14.30 -6.89
C GLU A 337 -15.25 13.86 -6.61
N ALA A 338 -14.86 12.67 -7.08
CA ALA A 338 -13.48 12.20 -7.00
C ALA A 338 -12.51 13.11 -7.78
N PHE A 339 -12.84 13.45 -9.03
CA PHE A 339 -11.99 14.35 -9.83
C PHE A 339 -11.93 15.75 -9.24
N SER A 340 -13.05 16.26 -8.72
CA SER A 340 -13.08 17.51 -7.96
C SER A 340 -12.17 17.44 -6.72
N ALA A 341 -12.17 16.31 -6.00
CA ALA A 341 -11.33 16.12 -4.82
C ALA A 341 -9.83 16.04 -5.18
N TYR A 342 -9.46 15.31 -6.22
CA TYR A 342 -8.07 15.28 -6.72
C TYR A 342 -7.59 16.68 -7.11
N LEU A 343 -8.38 17.43 -7.88
CA LEU A 343 -8.03 18.79 -8.29
C LEU A 343 -7.88 19.72 -7.07
N ALA A 344 -8.86 19.73 -6.16
CA ALA A 344 -8.81 20.59 -4.98
C ALA A 344 -7.62 20.26 -4.07
N GLY A 345 -7.35 18.96 -3.84
CA GLY A 345 -6.17 18.50 -3.11
C GLY A 345 -4.88 18.97 -3.74
N PHE A 346 -4.79 18.83 -5.06
CA PHE A 346 -3.64 19.24 -5.85
C PHE A 346 -3.41 20.75 -5.79
N GLU A 347 -4.46 21.57 -5.91
CA GLU A 347 -4.34 23.03 -5.90
C GLU A 347 -3.72 23.58 -4.60
N HIS A 348 -4.00 22.95 -3.46
CA HIS A 348 -3.38 23.32 -2.19
C HIS A 348 -1.85 23.17 -2.19
N SER A 349 -1.33 22.22 -2.97
CA SER A 349 0.10 22.00 -3.14
C SER A 349 0.67 22.78 -4.33
N ALA A 350 -0.10 22.93 -5.42
CA ALA A 350 0.27 23.69 -6.61
C ALA A 350 0.48 25.18 -6.30
N SER A 351 -0.30 25.75 -5.37
CA SER A 351 -0.13 27.14 -4.92
C SER A 351 1.14 27.38 -4.10
N ASN A 352 1.88 26.33 -3.73
CA ASN A 352 3.13 26.47 -3.00
C ASN A 352 4.23 26.99 -3.95
N PRO A 353 4.96 28.07 -3.61
CA PRO A 353 6.08 28.52 -4.43
C PRO A 353 7.22 27.50 -4.47
N ASN A 354 7.26 26.57 -3.52
CA ASN A 354 8.20 25.47 -3.51
C ASN A 354 7.66 24.27 -4.33
N GLY A 355 8.31 23.98 -5.44
CA GLY A 355 8.11 22.83 -6.31
C GLY A 355 8.43 21.45 -5.72
N ARG A 356 9.11 21.31 -4.57
CA ARG A 356 9.16 20.01 -3.87
C ARG A 356 7.76 19.54 -3.44
N PRO A 357 6.99 20.33 -2.67
CA PRO A 357 5.57 20.06 -2.41
C PRO A 357 4.73 19.84 -3.68
N GLN A 358 4.96 20.62 -4.74
CA GLN A 358 4.23 20.44 -6.00
C GLN A 358 4.52 19.07 -6.64
N MET A 359 5.80 18.69 -6.73
CA MET A 359 6.22 17.38 -7.24
C MET A 359 5.61 16.24 -6.42
N GLN A 360 5.72 16.32 -5.09
CA GLN A 360 5.15 15.29 -4.20
C GLN A 360 3.63 15.14 -4.41
N ALA A 361 2.93 16.26 -4.65
CA ALA A 361 1.51 16.24 -4.96
C ALA A 361 1.21 15.64 -6.33
N ILE A 362 2.02 15.95 -7.37
CA ILE A 362 1.90 15.34 -8.70
C ILE A 362 1.99 13.82 -8.57
N VAL A 363 3.05 13.32 -7.93
CA VAL A 363 3.27 11.87 -7.79
C VAL A 363 2.14 11.22 -7.01
N GLN A 364 1.73 11.84 -5.89
CA GLN A 364 0.67 11.28 -5.06
C GLN A 364 -0.67 11.19 -5.80
N VAL A 365 -1.08 12.26 -6.49
CA VAL A 365 -2.33 12.27 -7.25
C VAL A 365 -2.23 11.32 -8.44
N ALA A 366 -1.13 11.35 -9.20
CA ALA A 366 -0.94 10.50 -10.38
C ALA A 366 -0.97 9.01 -10.03
N CYS A 367 -0.27 8.57 -8.97
CA CYS A 367 -0.28 7.17 -8.55
C CYS A 367 -1.69 6.71 -8.16
N SER A 368 -2.36 7.45 -7.26
CA SER A 368 -3.72 7.12 -6.82
C SER A 368 -4.72 7.11 -7.98
N TYR A 369 -4.70 8.16 -8.80
CA TYR A 369 -5.63 8.32 -9.91
C TYR A 369 -5.44 7.25 -10.99
N ALA A 370 -4.19 6.90 -11.33
CA ALA A 370 -3.90 5.84 -12.29
C ALA A 370 -4.36 4.45 -11.81
N ILE A 371 -4.23 4.16 -10.50
CA ILE A 371 -4.65 2.89 -9.91
C ILE A 371 -6.18 2.77 -9.85
N HIS A 372 -6.86 3.83 -9.41
CA HIS A 372 -8.27 3.72 -9.00
C HIS A 372 -9.29 4.17 -10.05
N ALA A 373 -8.94 5.07 -10.98
CA ALA A 373 -9.92 5.59 -11.92
C ALA A 373 -10.14 4.66 -13.12
N GLU A 374 -11.41 4.43 -13.48
CA GLU A 374 -11.80 3.57 -14.61
C GLU A 374 -11.49 4.18 -15.99
N SER A 375 -11.38 5.51 -16.08
CA SER A 375 -11.11 6.20 -17.34
C SER A 375 -10.40 7.54 -17.11
N GLU A 376 -9.76 8.04 -18.17
CA GLU A 376 -9.08 9.32 -18.14
C GLU A 376 -10.07 10.50 -18.13
N ASN A 377 -10.12 11.20 -17.00
CA ASN A 377 -10.48 12.61 -16.91
C ASN A 377 -9.31 13.51 -17.40
N LYS A 378 -9.54 14.16 -18.54
CA LYS A 378 -8.56 15.05 -19.18
C LYS A 378 -8.23 16.30 -18.36
N GLU A 379 -9.15 16.78 -17.53
CA GLU A 379 -8.92 17.97 -16.69
C GLU A 379 -7.88 17.68 -15.61
N VAL A 380 -8.02 16.55 -14.90
CA VAL A 380 -7.03 16.09 -13.90
C VAL A 380 -5.67 15.91 -14.56
N SER A 381 -5.60 15.13 -15.65
CA SER A 381 -4.35 14.89 -16.39
C SER A 381 -3.69 16.19 -16.88
N ALA A 382 -4.47 17.06 -17.53
CA ALA A 382 -3.95 18.32 -18.05
C ALA A 382 -3.46 19.24 -16.94
N ARG A 383 -4.16 19.26 -15.79
CA ARG A 383 -3.76 20.12 -14.67
C ARG A 383 -2.44 19.66 -14.05
N LEU A 384 -2.28 18.36 -13.80
CA LEU A 384 -1.02 17.78 -13.32
C LEU A 384 0.13 18.10 -14.28
N ARG A 385 -0.08 17.91 -15.58
CA ARG A 385 0.91 18.21 -16.63
C ARG A 385 1.28 19.69 -16.65
N SER A 386 0.30 20.59 -16.62
CA SER A 386 0.53 22.03 -16.66
C SER A 386 1.45 22.53 -15.55
N VAL A 387 1.30 22.01 -14.33
CA VAL A 387 2.15 22.40 -13.19
C VAL A 387 3.50 21.69 -13.26
N GLY A 388 3.51 20.39 -13.55
CA GLY A 388 4.77 19.64 -13.65
C GLY A 388 5.69 20.14 -14.75
N ASP A 389 5.16 20.65 -15.86
CA ASP A 389 5.95 21.28 -16.92
C ASP A 389 6.60 22.59 -16.48
N THR A 390 5.96 23.32 -15.55
CA THR A 390 6.54 24.54 -14.95
C THR A 390 7.58 24.26 -13.87
N LEU A 391 7.70 23.01 -13.38
CA LEU A 391 8.84 22.61 -12.57
C LEU A 391 10.10 22.72 -13.45
N SER A 392 10.90 23.76 -13.22
CA SER A 392 12.17 23.95 -13.91
C SER A 392 13.13 22.81 -13.60
N SER A 393 13.96 22.44 -14.58
CA SER A 393 14.90 21.33 -14.49
C SER A 393 16.34 21.84 -14.66
N PRO A 394 17.25 21.56 -13.71
CA PRO A 394 16.98 21.36 -12.28
C PRO A 394 16.57 22.69 -11.64
N TRP A 395 16.06 22.62 -10.43
CA TRP A 395 16.09 23.78 -9.54
C TRP A 395 17.51 24.19 -9.20
#